data_AF-A0A7V3UHB2-F1
#
_entry.id   AF-A0A7V3UHB2-F1
#
_cell.length_a   1.000
_cell.length_b   1.000
_cell.length_c   1.000
_cell.angle_alpha   90.00
_cell.angle_beta   90.00
_cell.angle_gamma   90.00
#
_symmetry.space_group_name_H-M   'P 1'
#
loop_
_entity.id
_entity.type
_entity.pdbx_description
1 polymer ?
#
loop_
_entity_poly.entity_id
_entity_poly.type
_entity_poly.pdbx_seq_one_letter_code
_entity_poly.pdbx_strand_id
1 'polypeptide(L)'
;NVAASILTETVLNLSVDEVLTSGRLVIQDTVKQKTQQLLDAYKSGIHIVSANIMSINLDASVVQAFQDVSNARADKERKINEAHSYVNNLLPKTRGEAQSVLLEAQGYKEKKISEAIGETNRFKEFLTEYEKSPEATRTRLYLEAMEKILPKVKKYYLDSDNGKVPVNLRLATTP
;
A
#
# COMPACT_ATOMS: atom_id res chain seq x y z
N ASN A 1 -57.69 12.37 -20.18
CA ASN A 1 -57.61 13.81 -19.78
C ASN A 1 -57.39 14.00 -18.28
N VAL A 2 -58.18 13.39 -17.39
CA VAL A 2 -58.00 13.51 -15.91
C VAL A 2 -56.61 13.07 -15.43
N ALA A 3 -56.18 11.86 -15.78
CA ALA A 3 -54.87 11.33 -15.37
C ALA A 3 -53.69 12.17 -15.88
N ALA A 4 -53.81 12.74 -17.10
CA ALA A 4 -52.79 13.59 -17.68
C ALA A 4 -52.66 14.92 -16.90
N SER A 5 -53.77 15.54 -16.52
CA SER A 5 -53.77 16.77 -15.72
C SER A 5 -53.10 16.58 -14.36
N ILE A 6 -53.42 15.47 -13.68
CA ILE A 6 -52.85 15.13 -12.36
C ILE A 6 -51.35 14.83 -12.48
N LEU A 7 -50.94 14.14 -13.55
CA LEU A 7 -49.53 13.88 -13.83
C LEU A 7 -48.76 15.18 -14.06
N THR A 8 -49.28 16.10 -14.87
CA THR A 8 -48.65 17.40 -15.11
C THR A 8 -48.51 18.21 -13.83
N GLU A 9 -49.58 18.31 -13.02
CA GLU A 9 -49.53 19.00 -11.72
C GLU A 9 -48.50 18.40 -10.76
N THR A 10 -48.40 17.07 -10.71
CA THR A 10 -47.48 16.36 -9.81
C THR A 10 -46.02 16.54 -10.25
N VAL A 11 -45.75 16.53 -11.56
CA VAL A 11 -44.39 16.70 -12.12
C VAL A 11 -43.91 18.15 -11.98
N LEU A 12 -44.80 19.15 -12.07
CA LEU A 12 -44.45 20.57 -11.93
C LEU A 12 -43.89 20.95 -10.54
N ASN A 13 -44.22 20.17 -9.51
CA ASN A 13 -43.80 20.43 -8.13
C ASN A 13 -42.51 19.70 -7.73
N LEU A 14 -41.90 18.93 -8.63
CA LEU A 14 -40.71 18.12 -8.35
C LEU A 14 -39.50 18.65 -9.12
N SER A 15 -38.31 18.49 -8.54
CA SER A 15 -37.08 18.78 -9.26
C SER A 15 -36.83 17.74 -10.35
N VAL A 16 -36.22 18.14 -11.46
CA VAL A 16 -35.91 17.22 -12.58
C VAL A 16 -35.00 16.07 -12.12
N ASP A 17 -34.10 16.31 -11.15
CA ASP A 17 -33.24 15.28 -10.55
C ASP A 17 -34.05 14.19 -9.83
N GLU A 18 -35.04 14.60 -9.03
CA GLU A 18 -35.95 13.68 -8.32
C GLU A 18 -36.82 12.90 -9.31
N VAL A 19 -37.36 13.54 -10.35
CA VAL A 19 -38.17 12.85 -11.37
C VAL A 19 -37.36 11.77 -12.11
N LEU A 20 -36.04 11.95 -12.23
CA LEU A 20 -35.16 11.04 -12.99
C LEU A 20 -34.47 9.96 -12.16
N THR A 21 -34.33 10.12 -10.84
CA THR A 21 -33.60 9.19 -9.97
C THR A 21 -34.53 8.28 -9.17
N SER A 22 -35.19 8.80 -8.12
CA SER A 22 -36.01 8.03 -7.17
C SER A 22 -37.50 8.37 -7.21
N GLY A 23 -37.85 9.52 -7.81
CA GLY A 23 -39.21 10.06 -7.84
C GLY A 23 -40.15 9.38 -8.82
N ARG A 24 -39.68 8.56 -9.77
CA ARG A 24 -40.58 7.87 -10.73
C ARG A 24 -41.63 7.00 -10.05
N LEU A 25 -41.22 6.21 -9.05
CA LEU A 25 -42.15 5.35 -8.30
C LEU A 25 -43.11 6.19 -7.45
N VAL A 26 -42.61 7.24 -6.80
CA VAL A 26 -43.41 8.16 -5.99
C VAL A 26 -44.44 8.89 -6.84
N ILE A 27 -44.07 9.35 -8.04
CA ILE A 27 -44.95 10.01 -8.99
C ILE A 27 -46.02 9.03 -9.49
N GLN A 28 -45.64 7.80 -9.84
CA GLN A 28 -46.59 6.78 -10.30
C GLN A 28 -47.65 6.47 -9.23
N ASP A 29 -47.24 6.30 -7.98
CA ASP A 29 -48.16 6.03 -6.88
C ASP A 29 -49.05 7.25 -6.57
N THR A 30 -48.46 8.45 -6.52
CA THR A 30 -49.20 9.71 -6.29
C THR A 30 -50.24 9.96 -7.38
N VAL A 31 -49.87 9.75 -8.66
CA VAL A 31 -50.79 9.91 -9.80
C VAL A 31 -51.89 8.86 -9.75
N LYS A 32 -51.58 7.61 -9.42
CA LYS A 32 -52.60 6.56 -9.22
C LYS A 32 -53.60 6.96 -8.14
N GLN A 33 -53.11 7.35 -6.96
CA GLN A 33 -53.94 7.71 -5.82
C GLN A 33 -54.84 8.92 -6.11
N LYS A 34 -54.25 10.04 -6.59
CA LYS A 34 -55.02 11.25 -6.92
C LYS A 34 -56.03 11.01 -8.04
N THR A 35 -55.69 10.22 -9.05
CA THR A 35 -56.61 9.90 -10.15
C THR A 35 -57.76 9.02 -9.66
N GLN A 36 -57.48 8.03 -8.80
CA GLN A 36 -58.53 7.20 -8.20
C GLN A 36 -59.48 8.05 -7.35
N GLN A 37 -58.95 8.93 -6.50
CA GLN A 37 -59.76 9.85 -5.68
C GLN A 37 -60.71 10.70 -6.52
N LEU A 38 -60.25 11.21 -7.67
CA LEU A 38 -61.11 12.01 -8.55
C LEU A 38 -62.16 11.16 -9.28
N LEU A 39 -61.82 9.94 -9.69
CA LEU A 39 -62.77 9.01 -10.32
C LEU A 39 -63.84 8.49 -9.36
N ASP A 40 -63.49 8.33 -8.08
CA ASP A 40 -64.41 7.96 -6.99
C ASP A 40 -65.36 9.12 -6.67
N ALA A 41 -64.84 10.35 -6.65
CA ALA A 41 -65.65 11.57 -6.48
C ALA A 41 -66.69 11.73 -7.60
N TYR A 42 -66.34 11.35 -8.84
CA TYR A 42 -67.27 11.30 -9.96
C TYR A 42 -68.18 10.06 -10.01
N LYS A 43 -68.07 9.14 -9.03
CA LYS A 43 -68.84 7.88 -8.96
C LYS A 43 -68.77 7.07 -10.27
N SER A 44 -67.61 7.08 -10.92
CA SER A 44 -67.43 6.47 -12.24
C SER A 44 -67.46 4.93 -12.25
N GLY A 45 -67.27 4.29 -11.09
CA GLY A 45 -67.16 2.82 -10.97
C GLY A 45 -65.86 2.23 -11.54
N ILE A 46 -64.88 3.06 -11.89
CA ILE A 46 -63.61 2.65 -12.50
C ILE A 46 -62.54 2.49 -11.41
N HIS A 47 -61.80 1.36 -11.45
CA HIS A 47 -60.68 1.10 -10.54
C HIS A 47 -59.34 1.04 -11.29
N ILE A 48 -58.36 1.82 -10.83
CA ILE A 48 -57.03 1.90 -11.43
C ILE A 48 -56.13 0.83 -10.79
N VAL A 49 -55.72 -0.14 -11.60
CA VAL A 49 -54.81 -1.21 -11.17
C VAL A 49 -53.37 -0.70 -11.04
N SER A 50 -52.87 0.01 -12.05
CA SER A 50 -51.51 0.56 -12.09
C SER A 50 -51.42 1.83 -12.94
N ALA A 51 -50.45 2.68 -12.62
CA ALA A 51 -50.09 3.87 -13.39
C ALA A 51 -48.59 3.77 -13.73
N ASN A 52 -48.26 3.72 -15.02
CA ASN A 52 -46.88 3.59 -15.48
C ASN A 52 -46.50 4.81 -16.34
N ILE A 53 -45.29 5.31 -16.15
CA ILE A 53 -44.71 6.35 -17.00
C ILE A 53 -44.01 5.65 -18.16
N MET A 54 -44.51 5.82 -19.39
CA MET A 54 -43.98 5.11 -20.57
C MET A 54 -42.68 5.76 -21.09
N SER A 55 -42.64 7.08 -21.22
CA SER A 55 -41.45 7.80 -21.68
C SER A 55 -41.45 9.23 -21.16
N ILE A 56 -40.25 9.77 -20.93
CA ILE A 56 -40.01 11.18 -20.61
C ILE A 56 -39.11 11.71 -21.72
N ASN A 57 -39.60 12.66 -22.49
CA ASN A 57 -38.81 13.30 -23.54
C ASN A 57 -38.15 14.54 -22.94
N LEU A 58 -36.84 14.50 -22.70
CA LEU A 58 -36.04 15.67 -22.33
C LEU A 58 -35.27 16.18 -23.54
N ASP A 59 -35.09 17.50 -23.62
CA ASP A 59 -34.19 18.10 -24.59
C ASP A 59 -32.74 17.68 -24.30
N ALA A 60 -31.96 17.48 -25.37
CA ALA A 60 -30.58 17.03 -25.28
C ALA A 60 -29.69 17.95 -24.41
N SER A 61 -29.98 19.25 -24.39
CA SER A 61 -29.27 20.25 -23.58
C SER A 61 -29.42 20.00 -22.07
N VAL A 62 -30.62 19.60 -21.63
CA VAL A 62 -30.91 19.32 -20.21
C VAL A 62 -30.22 18.03 -19.79
N VAL A 63 -30.30 16.98 -20.63
CA VAL A 63 -29.64 15.69 -20.36
C VAL A 63 -28.13 15.86 -20.18
N GLN A 64 -27.48 16.65 -21.05
CA GLN A 64 -26.04 16.91 -20.96
C GLN A 64 -25.68 17.63 -19.66
N ALA A 65 -26.42 18.68 -19.29
CA ALA A 65 -26.16 19.42 -18.05
C ALA A 65 -26.29 18.55 -16.79
N PHE A 66 -27.23 17.61 -16.76
CA PHE A 66 -27.39 16.65 -15.65
C PHE A 66 -26.25 15.64 -15.59
N GLN A 67 -25.81 15.13 -16.74
CA GLN A 67 -24.65 14.26 -16.82
C GLN A 67 -23.39 14.97 -16.31
N ASP A 68 -23.19 16.22 -16.69
CA ASP A 68 -22.04 17.02 -16.27
C ASP A 68 -22.03 17.23 -14.74
N VAL A 69 -23.17 17.56 -14.12
CA VAL A 69 -23.28 17.69 -12.66
C VAL A 69 -23.03 16.36 -11.94
N SER A 70 -23.57 15.26 -12.47
CA SER A 70 -23.38 13.92 -11.90
C SER A 70 -21.92 13.48 -11.98
N ASN A 71 -21.28 13.71 -13.13
CA ASN A 71 -19.86 13.45 -13.34
C ASN A 71 -19.00 14.30 -12.40
N ALA A 72 -19.30 15.59 -12.26
CA ALA A 72 -18.58 16.48 -11.34
C ALA A 72 -18.71 16.03 -9.87
N ARG A 73 -19.89 15.54 -9.45
CA ARG A 73 -20.09 14.98 -8.11
C ARG A 73 -19.28 13.70 -7.92
N ALA A 74 -19.30 12.78 -8.89
CA ALA A 74 -18.52 11.56 -8.85
C ALA A 74 -17.01 11.84 -8.81
N ASP A 75 -16.54 12.80 -9.59
CA ASP A 75 -15.15 13.24 -9.61
C ASP A 75 -14.71 13.88 -8.30
N LYS A 76 -15.57 14.71 -7.69
CA LYS A 76 -15.31 15.26 -6.36
C LYS A 76 -15.13 14.14 -5.34
N GLU A 77 -16.05 13.19 -5.32
CA GLU A 77 -16.01 12.09 -4.35
C GLU A 77 -14.79 11.19 -4.57
N ARG A 78 -14.46 10.91 -5.84
CA ARG A 78 -13.24 10.19 -6.22
C ARG A 78 -11.99 10.90 -5.70
N LYS A 79 -11.85 12.20 -5.93
CA LYS A 79 -10.69 12.98 -5.47
C LYS A 79 -10.57 13.01 -3.94
N ILE A 80 -11.69 13.11 -3.23
CA ILE A 80 -11.71 13.04 -1.76
C ILE A 80 -11.22 11.67 -1.30
N ASN A 81 -11.72 10.59 -1.89
CA ASN A 81 -11.32 9.22 -1.55
C ASN A 81 -9.84 8.95 -1.89
N GLU A 82 -9.35 9.45 -3.02
CA GLU A 82 -7.93 9.37 -3.40
C GLU A 82 -7.05 10.11 -2.37
N ALA A 83 -7.43 11.30 -1.93
CA ALA A 83 -6.70 12.06 -0.91
C ALA A 83 -6.68 11.34 0.45
N HIS A 84 -7.81 10.80 0.89
CA HIS A 84 -7.87 9.98 2.11
C HIS A 84 -6.99 8.74 2.00
N SER A 85 -7.05 8.03 0.87
CA SER A 85 -6.20 6.87 0.61
C SER A 85 -4.71 7.23 0.64
N TYR A 86 -4.33 8.37 0.04
CA TYR A 86 -2.96 8.86 0.05
C TYR A 86 -2.45 9.09 1.49
N VAL A 87 -3.22 9.80 2.32
CA VAL A 87 -2.85 10.05 3.73
C VAL A 87 -2.80 8.75 4.54
N ASN A 88 -3.79 7.88 4.34
CA ASN A 88 -3.88 6.59 5.03
C ASN A 88 -2.73 5.63 4.64
N ASN A 89 -2.14 5.79 3.46
CA ASN A 89 -0.98 5.00 3.05
C ASN A 89 0.35 5.64 3.47
N LEU A 90 0.48 6.97 3.33
CA LEU A 90 1.72 7.68 3.61
C LEU A 90 2.08 7.65 5.10
N LEU A 91 1.11 7.95 5.98
CA LEU A 91 1.38 8.09 7.41
C LEU A 91 1.87 6.79 8.07
N PRO A 92 1.24 5.61 7.85
CA PRO A 92 1.74 4.35 8.39
C PRO A 92 3.09 3.95 7.79
N LYS A 93 3.30 4.19 6.50
CA LYS A 93 4.58 3.88 5.83
C LYS A 93 5.73 4.67 6.45
N THR A 94 5.59 6.00 6.55
CA THR A 94 6.63 6.85 7.14
C THR A 94 6.86 6.53 8.63
N ARG A 95 5.81 6.20 9.39
CA ARG A 95 5.96 5.73 10.78
C ARG A 95 6.72 4.40 10.86
N GLY A 96 6.42 3.46 9.96
CA GLY A 96 7.11 2.17 9.89
C GLY A 96 8.59 2.31 9.51
N GLU A 97 8.90 3.21 8.58
CA GLU A 97 10.28 3.54 8.18
C GLU A 97 11.04 4.17 9.37
N ALA A 98 10.46 5.16 10.03
CA ALA A 98 11.07 5.79 11.21
C ALA A 98 11.32 4.77 12.34
N GLN A 99 10.35 3.90 12.62
CA GLN A 99 10.50 2.85 13.63
C GLN A 99 11.58 1.83 13.25
N SER A 100 11.66 1.46 11.96
CA SER A 100 12.69 0.54 11.46
C SER A 100 14.10 1.10 11.69
N VAL A 101 14.31 2.39 11.38
CA VAL A 101 15.61 3.06 11.61
C VAL A 101 15.98 3.06 13.09
N LEU A 102 15.02 3.33 13.98
CA LEU A 102 15.27 3.31 15.43
C LEU A 102 15.62 1.91 15.92
N LEU A 103 14.89 0.88 15.47
CA LEU A 103 15.15 -0.51 15.84
C LEU A 103 16.50 -1.00 15.31
N GLU A 104 16.87 -0.62 14.09
CA GLU A 104 18.19 -0.93 13.52
C GLU A 104 19.31 -0.28 14.34
N ALA A 105 19.16 0.99 14.71
CA ALA A 105 20.14 1.69 15.55
C ALA A 105 20.26 1.05 16.94
N GLN A 106 19.13 0.65 17.56
CA GLN A 106 19.13 -0.08 18.83
C GLN A 106 19.78 -1.45 18.71
N GLY A 107 19.47 -2.21 17.65
CA GLY A 107 20.08 -3.49 17.37
C GLY A 107 21.58 -3.39 17.14
N TYR A 108 22.04 -2.37 16.40
CA TYR A 108 23.45 -2.09 16.20
C TYR A 108 24.17 -1.77 17.51
N LYS A 109 23.58 -0.92 18.35
CA LYS A 109 24.10 -0.60 19.68
C LYS A 109 24.25 -1.86 20.53
N GLU A 110 23.19 -2.66 20.62
CA GLU A 110 23.19 -3.88 21.44
C GLU A 110 24.20 -4.91 20.93
N LYS A 111 24.28 -5.07 19.60
CA LYS A 111 25.30 -5.90 18.95
C LYS A 111 26.71 -5.44 19.33
N LYS A 112 26.99 -4.13 19.28
CA LYS A 112 28.31 -3.58 19.64
C LYS A 112 28.65 -3.80 21.11
N ILE A 113 27.69 -3.64 22.01
CA ILE A 113 27.87 -3.90 23.43
C ILE A 113 28.15 -5.40 23.66
N SER A 114 27.34 -6.27 23.05
CA SER A 114 27.50 -7.73 23.16
C SER A 114 28.84 -8.21 22.60
N GLU A 115 29.27 -7.68 21.45
CA GLU A 115 30.60 -7.93 20.88
C GLU A 115 31.71 -7.54 21.86
N ALA A 116 31.65 -6.31 22.40
CA ALA A 116 32.65 -5.81 23.34
C ALA A 116 32.71 -6.64 24.64
N ILE A 117 31.56 -7.04 25.18
CA ILE A 117 31.49 -7.91 26.37
C ILE A 117 32.08 -9.29 26.06
N GLY A 118 31.72 -9.88 24.91
CA GLY A 118 32.25 -11.17 24.47
C GLY A 118 33.76 -11.16 24.29
N GLU A 119 34.30 -10.13 23.64
CA GLU A 119 35.74 -9.93 23.47
C GLU A 119 36.45 -9.72 24.82
N THR A 120 35.86 -8.92 25.71
CA THR A 120 36.41 -8.69 27.05
C THR A 120 36.46 -9.98 27.86
N ASN A 121 35.41 -10.79 27.82
CA ASN A 121 35.37 -12.07 28.55
C ASN A 121 36.41 -13.04 28.00
N ARG A 122 36.52 -13.18 26.67
CA ARG A 122 37.56 -13.99 26.02
C ARG A 122 38.96 -13.52 26.41
N PHE A 123 39.19 -12.21 26.43
CA PHE A 123 40.47 -11.66 26.84
C PHE A 123 40.79 -11.95 28.32
N LYS A 124 39.80 -11.84 29.21
CA LYS A 124 39.99 -12.17 30.64
C LYS A 124 40.31 -13.64 30.85
N GLU A 125 39.58 -14.54 30.20
CA GLU A 125 39.86 -15.99 30.23
C GLU A 125 41.28 -16.29 29.74
N PHE A 126 41.66 -15.66 28.63
CA PHE A 126 43.01 -15.76 28.10
C PHE A 126 44.06 -15.25 29.10
N LEU A 127 43.86 -14.07 29.69
CA LEU A 127 44.78 -13.47 30.65
C LEU A 127 44.99 -14.40 31.85
N THR A 128 43.92 -14.97 32.39
CA THR A 128 44.03 -15.92 33.51
C THR A 128 44.84 -17.18 33.17
N GLU A 129 44.77 -17.69 31.94
CA GLU A 129 45.54 -18.86 31.54
C GLU A 129 46.99 -18.50 31.21
N TYR A 130 47.20 -17.32 30.62
CA TYR A 130 48.52 -16.77 30.35
C TYR A 130 49.31 -16.54 31.66
N GLU A 131 48.68 -16.01 32.70
CA GLU A 131 49.29 -15.81 34.02
C GLU A 131 49.74 -17.14 34.66
N LYS A 132 49.03 -18.25 34.41
CA LYS A 132 49.42 -19.59 34.89
C LYS A 132 50.58 -20.19 34.09
N SER A 133 50.56 -20.05 32.77
CA SER A 133 51.58 -20.62 31.88
C SER A 133 51.84 -19.74 30.65
N PRO A 134 52.79 -18.79 30.75
CA PRO A 134 53.06 -17.82 29.68
C PRO A 134 53.64 -18.47 28.39
N GLU A 135 54.62 -19.35 28.53
CA GLU A 135 55.34 -19.98 27.39
C GLU A 135 54.44 -20.88 26.55
N ALA A 136 53.67 -21.77 27.21
CA ALA A 136 52.77 -22.70 26.52
C ALA A 136 51.63 -21.94 25.81
N THR A 137 51.08 -20.91 26.46
CA THR A 137 49.98 -20.10 25.94
C THR A 137 50.39 -19.29 24.71
N ARG A 138 51.59 -18.68 24.71
CA ARG A 138 52.14 -17.98 23.53
C ARG A 138 52.34 -18.91 22.34
N THR A 139 52.91 -20.08 22.59
CA THR A 139 53.19 -21.07 21.53
C THR A 139 51.88 -21.56 20.91
N ARG A 140 50.86 -21.85 21.74
CA ARG A 140 49.52 -22.26 21.27
C ARG A 140 48.89 -21.20 20.36
N LEU A 141 48.86 -19.93 20.80
CA LEU A 141 48.33 -18.81 20.02
C LEU A 141 49.02 -18.65 18.67
N TYR A 142 50.36 -18.77 18.65
CA TYR A 142 51.14 -18.67 17.42
C TYR A 142 50.76 -19.79 16.44
N LEU A 143 50.65 -21.03 16.94
CA LEU A 143 50.26 -22.16 16.11
C LEU A 143 48.82 -22.02 15.59
N GLU A 144 47.86 -21.60 16.41
CA GLU A 144 46.48 -21.32 15.99
C GLU A 144 46.41 -20.22 14.92
N ALA A 145 47.19 -19.13 15.09
CA ALA A 145 47.27 -18.06 14.11
C ALA A 145 47.86 -18.55 12.79
N MET A 146 48.95 -19.32 12.85
CA MET A 146 49.58 -19.92 11.67
C MET A 146 48.65 -20.92 10.98
N GLU A 147 47.92 -21.76 11.71
CA GLU A 147 46.93 -22.68 11.15
C GLU A 147 45.84 -21.94 10.36
N LYS A 148 45.41 -20.78 10.84
CA LYS A 148 44.37 -19.97 10.15
C LYS A 148 44.92 -19.19 8.95
N ILE A 149 46.18 -18.77 8.99
CA ILE A 149 46.79 -17.92 7.95
C ILE A 149 47.41 -18.76 6.84
N LEU A 150 48.14 -19.84 7.17
CA LEU A 150 48.90 -20.66 6.22
C LEU A 150 48.07 -21.16 5.02
N PRO A 151 46.79 -21.58 5.16
CA PRO A 151 45.97 -22.02 4.02
C PRO A 151 45.67 -20.91 3.02
N LYS A 152 45.70 -19.64 3.44
CA LYS A 152 45.42 -18.48 2.58
C LYS A 152 46.67 -17.99 1.82
N VAL A 153 47.85 -18.51 2.17
CA VAL A 153 49.12 -18.10 1.54
C VAL A 153 49.34 -18.90 0.26
N LYS A 154 49.37 -18.22 -0.88
CA LYS A 154 49.77 -18.84 -2.17
C LYS A 154 51.28 -19.09 -2.16
N LYS A 155 51.68 -20.35 -2.26
CA LYS A 155 53.09 -20.74 -2.38
C LYS A 155 53.43 -20.95 -3.85
N TYR A 156 54.51 -20.34 -4.31
CA TYR A 156 55.08 -20.54 -5.63
C TYR A 156 56.41 -21.28 -5.47
N TYR A 157 56.55 -22.43 -6.12
CA TYR A 157 57.78 -23.21 -6.16
C TYR A 157 58.40 -23.03 -7.54
N LEU A 158 59.65 -22.56 -7.57
CA LEU A 158 60.43 -22.42 -8.80
C LEU A 158 61.40 -23.58 -8.84
N ASP A 159 61.13 -24.55 -9.71
CA ASP A 159 62.12 -25.55 -10.06
C ASP A 159 63.00 -24.97 -11.16
N SER A 160 64.26 -24.70 -10.82
CA SER A 160 65.24 -24.18 -11.77
C SER A 160 66.19 -25.32 -12.06
N ASP A 161 66.09 -25.87 -13.25
CA ASP A 161 67.07 -26.83 -13.78
C ASP A 161 68.42 -26.07 -13.91
N ASN A 162 69.26 -26.22 -12.87
CA ASN A 162 70.59 -25.61 -12.74
C ASN A 162 70.69 -24.08 -12.90
N GLY A 163 69.63 -23.32 -12.65
CA GLY A 163 69.70 -21.85 -12.51
C GLY A 163 69.97 -21.08 -13.82
N LYS A 164 69.83 -21.73 -14.98
CA LYS A 164 70.22 -21.15 -16.28
C LYS A 164 69.06 -20.54 -17.08
N VAL A 165 67.81 -20.69 -16.65
CA VAL A 165 66.65 -20.15 -17.35
C VAL A 165 65.98 -19.06 -16.51
N PRO A 166 65.99 -17.79 -16.97
CA PRO A 166 65.28 -16.72 -16.26
C PRO A 166 63.77 -16.97 -16.33
N VAL A 167 63.15 -17.22 -15.17
CA VAL A 167 61.69 -17.36 -15.05
C VAL A 167 61.07 -15.97 -14.89
N ASN A 168 60.28 -15.57 -15.88
CA ASN A 168 59.63 -14.26 -15.88
C ASN A 168 58.32 -14.32 -15.08
N LEU A 169 58.38 -14.01 -13.79
CA LEU A 169 57.22 -14.07 -12.89
C LEU A 169 56.36 -12.81 -13.02
N ARG A 170 55.20 -12.96 -13.66
CA ARG A 170 54.14 -11.95 -13.63
C ARG A 170 53.21 -12.23 -12.46
N LEU A 171 53.52 -11.68 -11.30
CA LEU A 171 52.62 -11.68 -10.15
C LEU A 171 51.51 -10.66 -10.41
N ALA A 172 50.32 -11.15 -10.75
CA ALA A 172 49.14 -10.30 -10.76
C ALA A 172 48.80 -9.95 -9.30
N THR A 173 49.19 -8.76 -8.86
CA THR A 173 48.59 -8.12 -7.69
C THR A 173 47.14 -7.84 -8.04
N THR A 174 46.26 -8.75 -7.64
CA THR A 174 44.83 -8.43 -7.56
C THR A 174 44.64 -7.57 -6.30
N PRO A 175 43.81 -6.51 -6.38
CA PRO A 175 43.70 -5.50 -5.31
C PRO A 175 43.16 -6.06 -4.00
#